data_AF-A0A4Q9M318-F1
#
_entry.id   AF-A0A4Q9M318-F1
#
_cell.length_a   1.000
_cell.length_b   1.000
_cell.length_c   1.000
_cell.angle_alpha   90.00
_cell.angle_beta   90.00
_cell.angle_gamma   90.00
#
_symmetry.space_group_name_H-M   'P 1'
#
loop_
_entity.id
_entity.type
_entity.pdbx_description
1 polymer ?
#
loop_
_entity_poly.entity_id
_entity_poly.type
_entity_poly.pdbx_seq_one_letter_code
_entity_poly.pdbx_strand_id
1 'polypeptide(L)'
;MCLKFGPHHQGRLFFPRLYGGSRATPAIPEEFFAKVYDHAILPTLRQCAPHHAKAWPHSYHHVKTFARGERGQFTAVSRLLPIEVMDDFAEGLFAKLDTLGPTFKDAFFELEAKGVKATSMHPPQDAEARAEALQSVLAPLDMAMVPIEEKRTRWFVDVALEIHREGFVMQWLTVAHERLLRVALPSLGDEQVRAVRRSKAFREDLSGHLTDFAGFRVEPSQHGRRDHATYVNVYTTDKAATYQAGFNGIYRRRPFSDLVPKRLAKLIEDVDVISGTFYDCGGGAGMVQDGGARMEIRVNLAYAEASLRDIPDAIVQHAVLPVPSEIWWSFKFFRMTALWRVFKALSVTPPPAMAWNQTIMMAAIALYMYNAVIYRPSE
;
A
#
# COMPACT_ATOMS: atom_id res chain seq x y z
N MET A 1 21.02 0.40 -0.75
CA MET A 1 21.19 1.78 -1.25
C MET A 1 19.85 2.25 -1.81
N CYS A 2 19.45 3.49 -1.55
CA CYS A 2 18.26 4.09 -2.11
C CYS A 2 18.64 5.40 -2.81
N LEU A 3 18.27 5.52 -4.09
CA LEU A 3 18.37 6.73 -4.88
C LEU A 3 17.02 7.46 -4.80
N LYS A 4 17.01 8.79 -4.81
CA LYS A 4 15.77 9.59 -4.88
C LYS A 4 15.93 10.61 -5.99
N PHE A 5 14.92 10.77 -6.82
CA PHE A 5 14.91 11.76 -7.90
C PHE A 5 13.50 12.28 -8.15
N GLY A 6 13.39 13.59 -8.41
CA GLY A 6 12.11 14.27 -8.44
C GLY A 6 11.32 14.14 -7.12
N PRO A 7 10.03 14.53 -7.12
CA PRO A 7 9.19 14.52 -5.92
C PRO A 7 8.69 13.12 -5.55
N HIS A 8 8.61 12.20 -6.53
CA HIS A 8 7.88 10.94 -6.37
C HIS A 8 8.72 9.68 -6.59
N HIS A 9 9.95 9.77 -7.11
CA HIS A 9 10.69 8.58 -7.54
C HIS A 9 11.82 8.22 -6.59
N GLN A 10 11.95 6.91 -6.36
CA GLN A 10 13.09 6.34 -5.67
C GLN A 10 13.59 5.08 -6.37
N GLY A 11 14.90 4.97 -6.50
CA GLY A 11 15.59 3.76 -6.93
C GLY A 11 16.04 2.93 -5.72
N ARG A 12 16.04 1.61 -5.84
CA ARG A 12 16.59 0.69 -4.85
C ARG A 12 17.50 -0.32 -5.55
N LEU A 13 18.69 -0.53 -5.00
CA LEU A 13 19.59 -1.56 -5.50
C LEU A 13 19.22 -2.92 -4.88
N PHE A 14 18.87 -3.88 -5.73
CA PHE A 14 18.52 -5.26 -5.35
C PHE A 14 19.67 -6.23 -5.65
N PHE A 15 19.76 -7.26 -4.81
CA PHE A 15 20.76 -8.34 -4.91
C PHE A 15 20.03 -9.69 -4.95
N PRO A 16 19.58 -10.17 -6.11
CA PRO A 16 18.73 -11.37 -6.19
C PRO A 16 19.42 -12.61 -5.63
N ARG A 17 20.74 -12.75 -5.86
CA ARG A 17 21.53 -13.89 -5.37
C ARG A 17 21.78 -13.89 -3.86
N LEU A 18 21.48 -12.79 -3.15
CA LEU A 18 21.55 -12.72 -1.69
C LEU A 18 20.54 -13.66 -1.00
N TYR A 19 19.46 -14.01 -1.70
CA TYR A 19 18.36 -14.82 -1.18
C TYR A 19 18.45 -16.31 -1.60
N GLY A 20 19.52 -16.70 -2.30
CA GLY A 20 19.77 -18.08 -2.72
C GLY A 20 20.47 -18.90 -1.63
N GLY A 21 19.71 -19.43 -0.68
CA GLY A 21 20.22 -20.37 0.33
C GLY A 21 19.32 -20.45 1.55
N SER A 22 19.38 -21.58 2.28
CA SER A 22 18.68 -21.82 3.56
C SER A 22 19.24 -20.94 4.69
N ARG A 23 19.21 -19.61 4.53
CA ARG A 23 19.57 -18.68 5.59
C ARG A 23 18.52 -18.77 6.70
N ALA A 24 18.95 -19.29 7.85
CA ALA A 24 18.18 -19.33 9.07
C ALA A 24 17.91 -17.93 9.67
N THR A 25 18.62 -16.89 9.20
CA THR A 25 18.47 -15.50 9.66
C THR A 25 18.27 -14.55 8.48
N PRO A 26 17.20 -13.73 8.47
CA PRO A 26 16.92 -12.75 7.42
C PRO A 26 17.79 -11.48 7.50
N ALA A 27 18.67 -11.36 8.50
CA ALA A 27 19.51 -10.19 8.70
C ALA A 27 20.73 -10.20 7.75
N ILE A 28 20.93 -9.10 7.03
CA ILE A 28 22.11 -8.90 6.18
C ILE A 28 23.29 -8.50 7.08
N PRO A 29 24.44 -9.21 7.04
CA PRO A 29 25.61 -8.87 7.85
C PRO A 29 26.16 -7.48 7.54
N GLU A 30 26.73 -6.82 8.54
CA GLU A 30 27.35 -5.50 8.38
C GLU A 30 28.47 -5.50 7.32
N GLU A 31 29.25 -6.59 7.26
CA GLU A 31 30.30 -6.80 6.28
C GLU A 31 29.79 -6.70 4.83
N PHE A 32 28.54 -7.10 4.57
CA PHE A 32 27.94 -6.97 3.24
C PHE A 32 27.82 -5.50 2.84
N PHE A 33 27.29 -4.65 3.72
CA PHE A 33 27.15 -3.22 3.46
C PHE A 33 28.51 -2.53 3.34
N ALA A 34 29.48 -2.93 4.15
CA ALA A 34 30.86 -2.47 4.04
C ALA A 34 31.43 -2.79 2.66
N LYS A 35 31.30 -4.05 2.18
CA LYS A 35 31.76 -4.45 0.84
C LYS A 35 31.12 -3.63 -0.28
N VAL A 36 29.80 -3.47 -0.25
CA VAL A 36 29.08 -2.69 -1.27
C VAL A 36 29.56 -1.24 -1.28
N TYR A 37 29.70 -0.60 -0.12
CA TYR A 37 30.10 0.80 -0.06
C TYR A 37 31.59 1.00 -0.39
N ASP A 38 32.46 0.28 0.32
CA ASP A 38 33.92 0.48 0.29
C ASP A 38 34.54 0.00 -1.03
N HIS A 39 33.97 -1.03 -1.67
CA HIS A 39 34.56 -1.65 -2.86
C HIS A 39 33.77 -1.43 -4.16
N ALA A 40 32.49 -1.05 -4.09
CA ALA A 40 31.70 -0.75 -5.29
C ALA A 40 31.30 0.72 -5.37
N ILE A 41 30.51 1.24 -4.43
CA ILE A 41 29.94 2.60 -4.51
C ILE A 41 31.04 3.68 -4.50
N LEU A 42 31.86 3.72 -3.45
CA LEU A 42 32.84 4.80 -3.26
C LEU A 42 33.94 4.77 -4.34
N PRO A 43 34.50 3.61 -4.72
CA PRO A 43 35.47 3.57 -5.83
C PRO A 43 34.87 3.98 -7.16
N THR A 44 33.62 3.61 -7.45
CA THR A 44 32.94 4.04 -8.67
C THR A 44 32.75 5.55 -8.68
N LEU A 45 32.30 6.12 -7.56
CA LEU A 45 32.13 7.55 -7.42
C LEU A 45 33.44 8.33 -7.59
N ARG A 46 34.56 7.82 -7.07
CA ARG A 46 35.88 8.43 -7.26
C ARG A 46 36.32 8.43 -8.72
N GLN A 47 35.86 7.45 -9.50
CA GLN A 47 36.17 7.31 -10.91
C GLN A 47 35.33 8.27 -11.77
N CYS A 48 34.00 8.29 -11.60
CA CYS A 48 33.11 9.10 -12.44
C CYS A 48 32.88 10.53 -11.92
N ALA A 49 33.00 10.78 -10.62
CA ALA A 49 32.73 12.09 -10.01
C ALA A 49 33.74 12.43 -8.89
N PRO A 50 35.04 12.54 -9.19
CA PRO A 50 36.10 12.71 -8.19
C PRO A 50 35.93 13.94 -7.30
N HIS A 51 35.35 15.03 -7.81
CA HIS A 51 35.07 16.23 -7.03
C HIS A 51 33.97 16.01 -5.98
N HIS A 52 32.92 15.24 -6.33
CA HIS A 52 31.83 14.91 -5.41
C HIS A 52 32.24 13.86 -4.38
N ALA A 53 33.10 12.91 -4.78
CA ALA A 53 33.59 11.85 -3.90
C ALA A 53 34.29 12.38 -2.64
N LYS A 54 34.86 13.59 -2.67
CA LYS A 54 35.52 14.24 -1.52
C LYS A 54 34.58 14.50 -0.34
N ALA A 55 33.28 14.70 -0.61
CA ALA A 55 32.27 14.97 0.41
C ALA A 55 31.63 13.68 0.98
N TRP A 56 32.04 12.51 0.49
CA TRP A 56 31.52 11.22 0.93
C TRP A 56 32.44 10.60 2.00
N PRO A 57 31.89 9.94 3.04
CA PRO A 57 32.71 9.31 4.06
C PRO A 57 33.70 8.28 3.47
N HIS A 58 34.91 8.20 4.02
CA HIS A 58 35.97 7.37 3.48
C HIS A 58 35.74 5.86 3.63
N SER A 59 34.83 5.44 4.50
CA SER A 59 34.41 4.05 4.62
C SER A 59 32.98 3.91 5.15
N TYR A 60 32.41 2.70 5.01
CA TYR A 60 31.09 2.38 5.54
C TYR A 60 31.00 2.59 7.06
N HIS A 61 32.06 2.29 7.80
CA HIS A 61 32.14 2.56 9.23
C HIS A 61 31.90 4.05 9.53
N HIS A 62 32.49 4.96 8.76
CA HIS A 62 32.26 6.39 8.92
C HIS A 62 30.82 6.78 8.55
N VAL A 63 30.24 6.21 7.49
CA VAL A 63 28.81 6.40 7.15
C VAL A 63 27.92 6.04 8.34
N LYS A 64 28.19 4.89 8.97
CA LYS A 64 27.41 4.39 10.11
C LYS A 64 27.53 5.31 11.33
N THR A 65 28.72 5.82 11.60
CA THR A 65 28.96 6.80 12.68
C THR A 65 28.18 8.09 12.43
N PHE A 66 28.23 8.65 11.21
CA PHE A 66 27.44 9.83 10.84
C PHE A 66 25.93 9.60 10.91
N ALA A 67 25.47 8.39 10.59
CA ALA A 67 24.06 8.03 10.64
C ALA A 67 23.53 7.88 12.08
N ARG A 68 24.38 7.70 13.09
CA ARG A 68 23.96 7.41 14.46
C ARG A 68 23.60 8.70 15.22
N GLY A 69 22.33 8.83 15.59
CA GLY A 69 21.84 9.92 16.45
C GLY A 69 22.18 9.72 17.93
N GLU A 70 21.91 10.74 18.75
CA GLU A 70 22.27 10.79 20.18
C GLU A 70 21.77 9.59 21.00
N ARG A 71 20.59 9.05 20.64
CA ARG A 71 19.98 7.88 21.33
C ARG A 71 20.36 6.54 20.69
N GLY A 72 21.37 6.52 19.82
CA GLY A 72 21.83 5.33 19.11
C GLY A 72 20.93 4.86 17.96
N GLN A 73 19.90 5.63 17.61
CA GLN A 73 19.06 5.36 16.44
C GLN A 73 19.79 5.75 15.14
N PHE A 74 19.60 4.98 14.07
CA PHE A 74 20.15 5.32 12.76
C PHE A 74 19.19 6.24 12.00
N THR A 75 19.73 7.32 11.46
CA THR A 75 19.07 8.23 10.53
C THR A 75 19.53 7.94 9.11
N ALA A 76 18.63 8.08 8.14
CA ALA A 76 18.98 7.89 6.74
C ALA A 76 19.86 9.05 6.26
N VAL A 77 21.11 8.77 5.91
CA VAL A 77 22.03 9.75 5.36
C VAL A 77 21.91 9.75 3.83
N SER A 78 21.57 10.89 3.25
CA SER A 78 21.52 11.07 1.79
C SER A 78 22.71 11.90 1.30
N ARG A 79 23.15 11.64 0.07
CA ARG A 79 24.20 12.39 -0.62
C ARG A 79 23.77 12.62 -2.06
N LEU A 80 24.11 13.79 -2.59
CA LEU A 80 23.78 14.16 -3.97
C LEU A 80 24.82 13.57 -4.93
N LEU A 81 24.32 13.06 -6.06
CA LEU A 81 25.08 12.63 -7.21
C LEU A 81 24.59 13.45 -8.41
N PRO A 82 25.49 14.08 -9.20
CA PRO A 82 25.08 14.77 -10.42
C PRO A 82 24.43 13.80 -11.41
N ILE A 83 23.48 14.31 -12.21
CA ILE A 83 22.76 13.46 -13.17
C ILE A 83 23.65 13.07 -14.36
N GLU A 84 24.61 13.93 -14.70
CA GLU A 84 25.51 13.79 -15.84
C GLU A 84 26.48 12.61 -15.71
N VAL A 85 26.69 12.13 -14.47
CA VAL A 85 27.59 11.01 -14.18
C VAL A 85 26.81 9.71 -13.88
N MET A 86 25.49 9.71 -14.04
CA MET A 86 24.64 8.60 -13.59
C MET A 86 24.89 7.32 -14.37
N ASP A 87 25.07 7.42 -15.70
CA ASP A 87 25.31 6.26 -16.56
C ASP A 87 26.65 5.61 -16.22
N ASP A 88 27.74 6.40 -16.20
CA ASP A 88 29.07 5.97 -15.77
C ASP A 88 29.06 5.37 -14.35
N PHE A 89 28.28 5.96 -13.45
CA PHE A 89 28.13 5.47 -12.09
C PHE A 89 27.40 4.12 -12.06
N ALA A 90 26.30 3.96 -12.81
CA ALA A 90 25.53 2.72 -12.83
C ALA A 90 26.38 1.58 -13.43
N GLU A 91 27.01 1.80 -14.57
CA GLU A 91 27.88 0.82 -15.23
C GLU A 91 29.07 0.44 -14.34
N GLY A 92 29.77 1.44 -13.80
CA GLY A 92 30.92 1.21 -12.92
C GLY A 92 30.54 0.50 -11.63
N LEU A 93 29.35 0.81 -11.08
CA LEU A 93 28.83 0.16 -9.87
C LEU A 93 28.59 -1.33 -10.14
N PHE A 94 27.85 -1.67 -11.20
CA PHE A 94 27.56 -3.07 -11.53
C PHE A 94 28.83 -3.86 -11.89
N ALA A 95 29.74 -3.27 -12.67
CA ALA A 95 31.02 -3.88 -12.98
C ALA A 95 31.83 -4.20 -11.72
N LYS A 96 31.86 -3.30 -10.73
CA LYS A 96 32.55 -3.57 -9.45
C LYS A 96 31.80 -4.61 -8.62
N LEU A 97 30.47 -4.54 -8.53
CA LEU A 97 29.66 -5.53 -7.80
C LEU A 97 29.91 -6.96 -8.31
N ASP A 98 30.00 -7.15 -9.63
CA ASP A 98 30.26 -8.45 -10.24
C ASP A 98 31.62 -9.06 -9.83
N THR A 99 32.59 -8.23 -9.44
CA THR A 99 33.90 -8.67 -8.94
C THR A 99 33.92 -9.03 -7.45
N LEU A 100 32.93 -8.59 -6.66
CA LEU A 100 32.90 -8.81 -5.20
C LEU A 100 32.49 -10.22 -4.79
N GLY A 101 31.98 -11.01 -5.73
CA GLY A 101 31.68 -12.43 -5.54
C GLY A 101 30.26 -12.83 -5.97
N PRO A 102 29.92 -14.13 -5.87
CA PRO A 102 28.70 -14.69 -6.44
C PRO A 102 27.40 -14.04 -5.95
N THR A 103 27.38 -13.59 -4.69
CA THR A 103 26.19 -12.99 -4.04
C THR A 103 25.81 -11.63 -4.62
N PHE A 104 26.76 -10.93 -5.24
CA PHE A 104 26.56 -9.57 -5.77
C PHE A 104 26.21 -9.55 -7.26
N LYS A 105 26.33 -10.70 -7.94
CA LYS A 105 26.01 -10.81 -9.37
C LYS A 105 24.52 -10.62 -9.64
N ASP A 106 24.23 -10.12 -10.84
CA ASP A 106 22.89 -9.79 -11.33
C ASP A 106 22.17 -8.76 -10.46
N ALA A 107 22.92 -7.89 -9.76
CA ALA A 107 22.31 -6.77 -9.07
C ALA A 107 21.62 -5.85 -10.08
N PHE A 108 20.50 -5.25 -9.69
CA PHE A 108 19.74 -4.34 -10.55
C PHE A 108 19.05 -3.24 -9.73
N PHE A 109 18.63 -2.16 -10.38
CA PHE A 109 17.82 -1.13 -9.76
C PHE A 109 16.32 -1.42 -9.94
N GLU A 110 15.57 -1.40 -8.83
CA GLU A 110 14.11 -1.23 -8.83
C GLU A 110 13.82 0.27 -8.78
N LEU A 111 12.97 0.77 -9.69
CA LEU A 111 12.44 2.13 -9.64
C LEU A 111 11.01 2.09 -9.10
N GLU A 112 10.75 2.87 -8.06
CA GLU A 112 9.43 3.00 -7.45
C GLU A 112 8.99 4.47 -7.49
N ALA A 113 7.82 4.73 -8.07
CA ALA A 113 7.13 6.01 -7.97
C ALA A 113 6.08 5.97 -6.85
N LYS A 114 6.16 6.87 -5.88
CA LYS A 114 5.23 6.99 -4.75
C LYS A 114 4.46 8.30 -4.81
N GLY A 115 3.19 8.25 -4.43
CA GLY A 115 2.34 9.45 -4.36
C GLY A 115 1.74 9.88 -5.71
N VAL A 116 1.84 9.03 -6.73
CA VAL A 116 1.21 9.24 -8.05
C VAL A 116 -0.24 8.74 -8.11
N LYS A 117 -0.81 8.30 -6.98
CA LYS A 117 -2.21 7.86 -6.95
C LYS A 117 -3.11 9.08 -7.13
N ALA A 118 -4.15 8.92 -7.96
CA ALA A 118 -5.14 9.97 -8.27
C ALA A 118 -4.62 11.21 -9.00
N THR A 119 -3.37 11.20 -9.51
CA THR A 119 -2.85 12.30 -10.34
C THR A 119 -3.39 12.27 -11.77
N SER A 120 -4.12 11.22 -12.15
CA SER A 120 -4.53 10.93 -13.53
C SER A 120 -6.05 10.72 -13.65
N MET A 121 -6.87 11.46 -12.90
CA MET A 121 -8.34 11.37 -13.01
C MET A 121 -8.83 11.95 -14.35
N HIS A 122 -9.69 11.23 -15.04
CA HIS A 122 -10.28 11.62 -16.32
C HIS A 122 -11.63 10.93 -16.53
N PRO A 123 -12.50 11.44 -17.43
CA PRO A 123 -13.71 10.75 -17.83
C PRO A 123 -13.37 9.39 -18.47
N PRO A 124 -13.96 8.27 -18.03
CA PRO A 124 -13.50 6.95 -18.43
C PRO A 124 -13.82 6.60 -19.89
N GLN A 125 -14.80 7.30 -20.48
CA GLN A 125 -15.18 7.12 -21.89
C GLN A 125 -14.29 7.94 -22.85
N ASP A 126 -13.58 8.94 -22.35
CA ASP A 126 -12.69 9.78 -23.15
C ASP A 126 -11.39 9.04 -23.48
N ALA A 127 -11.19 8.71 -24.76
CA ALA A 127 -10.03 7.95 -25.21
C ALA A 127 -8.74 8.74 -25.20
N GLU A 128 -8.81 10.05 -25.48
CA GLU A 128 -7.64 10.93 -25.52
C GLU A 128 -7.15 11.17 -24.09
N ALA A 129 -8.07 11.50 -23.17
CA ALA A 129 -7.72 11.70 -21.76
C ALA A 129 -7.16 10.42 -21.10
N ARG A 130 -7.65 9.23 -21.49
CA ARG A 130 -7.06 7.94 -21.05
C ARG A 130 -5.61 7.78 -21.52
N ALA A 131 -5.34 8.07 -22.79
CA ALA A 131 -4.01 7.95 -23.37
C ALA A 131 -3.02 8.95 -22.74
N GLU A 132 -3.44 10.21 -22.58
CA GLU A 132 -2.65 11.26 -21.91
C GLU A 132 -2.34 10.90 -20.45
N ALA A 133 -3.34 10.40 -19.71
CA ALA A 133 -3.18 9.94 -18.34
C ALA A 133 -2.15 8.81 -18.23
N LEU A 134 -2.22 7.82 -19.11
CA LEU A 134 -1.25 6.72 -19.14
C LEU A 134 0.14 7.22 -19.52
N GLN A 135 0.24 8.09 -20.54
CA GLN A 135 1.51 8.69 -20.94
C GLN A 135 2.13 9.49 -19.80
N SER A 136 1.36 10.26 -19.03
CA SER A 136 1.86 11.02 -17.88
C SER A 136 2.43 10.11 -16.80
N VAL A 137 1.82 8.95 -16.54
CA VAL A 137 2.33 7.96 -15.57
C VAL A 137 3.63 7.32 -16.06
N LEU A 138 3.75 7.10 -17.37
CA LEU A 138 4.91 6.46 -17.99
C LEU A 138 6.03 7.43 -18.39
N ALA A 139 5.77 8.74 -18.40
CA ALA A 139 6.72 9.77 -18.84
C ALA A 139 8.12 9.70 -18.18
N PRO A 140 8.27 9.28 -16.91
CA PRO A 140 9.59 9.10 -16.29
C PRO A 140 10.38 7.89 -16.82
N LEU A 141 9.77 7.02 -17.60
CA LEU A 141 10.35 5.78 -18.09
C LEU A 141 10.61 5.87 -19.59
N ASP A 142 11.79 5.38 -20.03
CA ASP A 142 12.03 5.16 -21.44
C ASP A 142 11.30 3.90 -21.92
N MET A 143 10.06 4.08 -22.34
CA MET A 143 9.23 2.98 -22.83
C MET A 143 9.67 2.43 -24.18
N ALA A 144 10.61 3.07 -24.90
CA ALA A 144 11.20 2.52 -26.12
C ALA A 144 12.15 1.35 -25.80
N MET A 145 12.77 1.37 -24.60
CA MET A 145 13.66 0.30 -24.12
C MET A 145 12.91 -0.95 -23.66
N VAL A 146 11.57 -0.89 -23.52
CA VAL A 146 10.75 -2.01 -23.07
C VAL A 146 10.17 -2.76 -24.28
N PRO A 147 10.57 -4.02 -24.53
CA PRO A 147 10.04 -4.80 -25.64
C PRO A 147 8.52 -5.00 -25.54
N ILE A 148 7.84 -5.05 -26.69
CA ILE A 148 6.37 -5.20 -26.73
C ILE A 148 5.88 -6.46 -26.01
N GLU A 149 6.63 -7.55 -26.08
CA GLU A 149 6.29 -8.80 -25.39
C GLU A 149 6.37 -8.65 -23.87
N GLU A 150 7.28 -7.82 -23.35
CA GLU A 150 7.31 -7.51 -21.91
C GLU A 150 6.13 -6.63 -21.51
N LYS A 151 5.73 -5.66 -22.34
CA LYS A 151 4.51 -4.85 -22.11
C LYS A 151 3.25 -5.71 -22.02
N ARG A 152 3.23 -6.86 -22.72
CA ARG A 152 2.13 -7.83 -22.73
C ARG A 152 2.14 -8.83 -21.59
N THR A 153 3.27 -9.03 -20.91
CA THR A 153 3.41 -10.17 -19.97
C THR A 153 4.00 -9.83 -18.62
N ARG A 154 4.85 -8.80 -18.52
CA ARG A 154 5.65 -8.48 -17.32
C ARG A 154 5.35 -7.11 -16.73
N TRP A 155 4.88 -6.19 -17.56
CA TRP A 155 4.49 -4.86 -17.12
C TRP A 155 3.00 -4.81 -16.86
N PHE A 156 2.63 -4.23 -15.72
CA PHE A 156 1.25 -4.14 -15.27
C PHE A 156 0.91 -2.71 -14.88
N VAL A 157 -0.34 -2.34 -15.08
CA VAL A 157 -0.93 -1.07 -14.65
C VAL A 157 -2.21 -1.38 -13.90
N ASP A 158 -2.41 -0.68 -12.78
CA ASP A 158 -3.68 -0.69 -12.06
C ASP A 158 -4.61 0.35 -12.70
N VAL A 159 -5.64 -0.11 -13.39
CA VAL A 159 -6.67 0.72 -14.01
C VAL A 159 -7.88 0.74 -13.10
N ALA A 160 -8.42 1.92 -12.80
CA ALA A 160 -9.50 2.07 -11.84
C ALA A 160 -10.63 2.98 -12.33
N LEU A 161 -11.85 2.63 -11.93
CA LEU A 161 -13.03 3.48 -11.99
C LEU A 161 -13.47 3.81 -10.58
N GLU A 162 -13.83 5.06 -10.35
CA GLU A 162 -14.30 5.55 -9.07
C GLU A 162 -15.67 6.20 -9.23
N ILE A 163 -16.62 5.76 -8.40
CA ILE A 163 -17.96 6.31 -8.30
C ILE A 163 -17.99 7.22 -7.07
N HIS A 164 -18.33 8.47 -7.29
CA HIS A 164 -18.37 9.50 -6.25
C HIS A 164 -19.66 10.32 -6.35
N ARG A 165 -20.15 10.78 -5.21
CA ARG A 165 -21.27 11.71 -5.09
C ARG A 165 -21.03 12.61 -3.87
N GLU A 166 -21.11 13.92 -4.10
CA GLU A 166 -20.94 14.93 -3.05
C GLU A 166 -21.94 14.73 -1.90
N GLY A 167 -21.44 14.77 -0.66
CA GLY A 167 -22.21 14.58 0.57
C GLY A 167 -22.48 13.12 0.94
N PHE A 168 -21.92 12.16 0.19
CA PHE A 168 -22.10 10.73 0.43
C PHE A 168 -20.78 9.95 0.51
N VAL A 169 -20.80 8.92 1.35
CA VAL A 169 -19.85 7.82 1.31
C VAL A 169 -20.50 6.66 0.55
N MET A 170 -19.92 6.34 -0.60
CA MET A 170 -20.38 5.26 -1.47
C MET A 170 -19.89 3.91 -0.93
N GLN A 171 -20.81 2.97 -0.68
CA GLN A 171 -20.50 1.62 -0.20
C GLN A 171 -20.86 0.55 -1.23
N TRP A 172 -19.97 -0.43 -1.43
CA TRP A 172 -20.24 -1.60 -2.25
C TRP A 172 -21.12 -2.60 -1.52
N LEU A 173 -22.13 -3.14 -2.22
CA LEU A 173 -23.04 -4.15 -1.70
C LEU A 173 -22.52 -5.56 -1.97
N THR A 174 -22.47 -6.41 -0.92
CA THR A 174 -22.03 -7.82 -1.02
C THR A 174 -22.85 -8.63 -2.02
N VAL A 175 -24.15 -8.34 -2.12
CA VAL A 175 -25.07 -8.99 -3.07
C VAL A 175 -24.69 -8.76 -4.53
N ALA A 176 -23.90 -7.71 -4.84
CA ALA A 176 -23.53 -7.35 -6.20
C ALA A 176 -22.16 -7.90 -6.64
N HIS A 177 -21.41 -8.59 -5.79
CA HIS A 177 -20.04 -9.05 -6.09
C HIS A 177 -19.92 -9.86 -7.37
N GLU A 178 -20.87 -10.74 -7.68
CA GLU A 178 -20.84 -11.50 -8.94
C GLU A 178 -21.08 -10.62 -10.17
N ARG A 179 -21.87 -9.54 -10.05
CA ARG A 179 -22.07 -8.59 -11.15
C ARG A 179 -20.81 -7.77 -11.37
N LEU A 180 -20.16 -7.35 -10.29
CA LEU A 180 -18.90 -6.61 -10.32
C LEU A 180 -17.75 -7.46 -10.89
N LEU A 181 -17.70 -8.77 -10.57
CA LEU A 181 -16.75 -9.69 -11.20
C LEU A 181 -16.97 -9.80 -12.72
N ARG A 182 -18.21 -9.77 -13.22
CA ARG A 182 -18.48 -9.77 -14.67
C ARG A 182 -18.01 -8.48 -15.35
N VAL A 183 -18.06 -7.35 -14.65
CA VAL A 183 -17.52 -6.08 -15.17
C VAL A 183 -15.99 -6.16 -15.26
N ALA A 184 -15.34 -6.68 -14.22
CA ALA A 184 -13.89 -6.79 -14.17
C ALA A 184 -13.33 -7.90 -15.10
N LEU A 185 -14.11 -8.96 -15.34
CA LEU A 185 -13.72 -10.16 -16.09
C LEU A 185 -14.82 -10.55 -17.10
N PRO A 186 -15.04 -9.73 -18.15
CA PRO A 186 -16.17 -9.89 -19.07
C PRO A 186 -16.10 -11.18 -19.91
N SER A 187 -14.93 -11.82 -20.03
CA SER A 187 -14.81 -13.10 -20.73
C SER A 187 -15.41 -14.30 -20.00
N LEU A 188 -15.77 -14.14 -18.71
CA LEU A 188 -16.25 -15.23 -17.87
C LEU A 188 -17.77 -15.42 -17.98
N GLY A 189 -18.18 -16.69 -18.11
CA GLY A 189 -19.57 -17.08 -17.94
C GLY A 189 -19.99 -17.16 -16.47
N ASP A 190 -21.30 -17.25 -16.23
CA ASP A 190 -21.90 -17.27 -14.89
C ASP A 190 -21.33 -18.33 -13.94
N GLU A 191 -21.06 -19.53 -14.46
CA GLU A 191 -20.50 -20.61 -13.66
C GLU A 191 -19.06 -20.30 -13.23
N GLN A 192 -18.25 -19.72 -14.12
CA GLN A 192 -16.87 -19.34 -13.85
C GLN A 192 -16.81 -18.19 -12.83
N VAL A 193 -17.71 -17.21 -12.95
CA VAL A 193 -17.84 -16.12 -11.95
C VAL A 193 -18.16 -16.69 -10.56
N ARG A 194 -19.13 -17.61 -10.47
CA ARG A 194 -19.45 -18.28 -9.20
C ARG A 194 -18.26 -19.09 -8.66
N ALA A 195 -17.50 -19.75 -9.54
CA ALA A 195 -16.30 -20.50 -9.15
C ALA A 195 -15.20 -19.57 -8.62
N VAL A 196 -14.96 -18.42 -9.26
CA VAL A 196 -14.01 -17.40 -8.79
C VAL A 196 -14.42 -16.88 -7.42
N ARG A 197 -15.69 -16.52 -7.23
CA ARG A 197 -16.21 -16.02 -5.94
C ARG A 197 -16.05 -17.02 -4.80
N ARG A 198 -16.25 -18.32 -5.07
CA ARG A 198 -16.10 -19.39 -4.07
C ARG A 198 -14.65 -19.84 -3.86
N SER A 199 -13.72 -19.33 -4.67
CA SER A 199 -12.32 -19.73 -4.60
C SER A 199 -11.64 -19.20 -3.34
N LYS A 200 -10.56 -19.86 -2.93
CA LYS A 200 -9.71 -19.38 -1.83
C LYS A 200 -8.95 -18.08 -2.17
N ALA A 201 -8.89 -17.71 -3.46
CA ALA A 201 -8.26 -16.48 -3.92
C ALA A 201 -9.17 -15.26 -3.75
N PHE A 202 -10.49 -15.47 -3.61
CA PHE A 202 -11.44 -14.41 -3.32
C PHE A 202 -11.40 -14.07 -1.82
N ARG A 203 -11.25 -12.79 -1.51
CA ARG A 203 -11.32 -12.24 -0.16
C ARG A 203 -12.37 -11.15 -0.14
N GLU A 204 -13.35 -11.31 0.73
CA GLU A 204 -14.37 -10.30 0.98
C GLU A 204 -13.89 -9.34 2.08
N ASP A 205 -13.97 -8.04 1.82
CA ASP A 205 -13.43 -6.99 2.67
C ASP A 205 -14.58 -6.19 3.32
N LEU A 206 -15.11 -6.74 4.43
CA LEU A 206 -16.27 -6.18 5.15
C LEU A 206 -16.00 -4.79 5.75
N SER A 207 -16.95 -3.88 5.58
CA SER A 207 -16.87 -2.52 6.09
C SER A 207 -17.42 -2.39 7.50
N GLY A 208 -16.56 -2.25 8.52
CA GLY A 208 -17.04 -1.95 9.88
C GLY A 208 -17.94 -3.06 10.47
N HIS A 209 -17.72 -4.32 10.09
CA HIS A 209 -18.61 -5.46 10.41
C HIS A 209 -20.05 -5.35 9.88
N LEU A 210 -20.33 -4.44 8.95
CA LEU A 210 -21.61 -4.41 8.25
C LEU A 210 -21.56 -5.46 7.14
N THR A 211 -22.31 -6.55 7.27
CA THR A 211 -22.25 -7.70 6.36
C THR A 211 -22.80 -7.42 4.97
N ASP A 212 -23.62 -6.36 4.83
CA ASP A 212 -24.14 -5.95 3.54
C ASP A 212 -23.14 -5.06 2.78
N PHE A 213 -22.16 -4.46 3.47
CA PHE A 213 -21.16 -3.59 2.88
C PHE A 213 -19.80 -4.26 2.84
N ALA A 214 -19.36 -4.58 1.63
CA ALA A 214 -18.03 -5.13 1.45
C ALA A 214 -17.47 -4.83 0.07
N GLY A 215 -16.18 -4.52 0.07
CA GLY A 215 -15.35 -4.71 -1.10
C GLY A 215 -14.97 -6.18 -1.29
N PHE A 216 -14.15 -6.44 -2.29
CA PHE A 216 -13.45 -7.71 -2.42
C PHE A 216 -12.13 -7.54 -3.17
N ARG A 217 -11.24 -8.51 -2.98
CA ARG A 217 -10.03 -8.68 -3.78
C ARG A 217 -9.91 -10.10 -4.26
N VAL A 218 -9.41 -10.28 -5.49
CA VAL A 218 -9.19 -11.60 -6.06
C VAL A 218 -8.04 -11.62 -7.04
N GLU A 219 -7.26 -12.69 -6.99
CA GLU A 219 -6.26 -13.06 -8.00
C GLU A 219 -6.88 -14.14 -8.91
N PRO A 220 -7.51 -13.76 -10.04
CA PRO A 220 -8.33 -14.66 -10.84
C PRO A 220 -7.55 -15.82 -11.50
N SER A 221 -6.20 -15.73 -11.51
CA SER A 221 -5.31 -16.76 -12.04
C SER A 221 -5.67 -17.11 -13.50
N GLN A 222 -6.01 -18.37 -13.80
CA GLN A 222 -6.37 -18.79 -15.16
C GLN A 222 -7.63 -18.09 -15.70
N HIS A 223 -8.56 -17.69 -14.83
CA HIS A 223 -9.80 -17.03 -15.22
C HIS A 223 -9.56 -15.61 -15.74
N GLY A 224 -8.49 -14.94 -15.32
CA GLY A 224 -8.17 -13.58 -15.77
C GLY A 224 -7.37 -13.49 -17.07
N ARG A 225 -6.93 -14.63 -17.63
CA ARG A 225 -5.99 -14.65 -18.77
C ARG A 225 -6.55 -13.99 -20.04
N ARG A 226 -7.83 -14.20 -20.34
CA ARG A 226 -8.49 -13.65 -21.53
C ARG A 226 -8.75 -12.14 -21.41
N ASP A 227 -8.97 -11.68 -20.19
CA ASP A 227 -9.18 -10.27 -19.87
C ASP A 227 -7.86 -9.55 -19.51
N HIS A 228 -6.73 -10.26 -19.58
CA HIS A 228 -5.40 -9.79 -19.17
C HIS A 228 -5.33 -9.24 -17.73
N ALA A 229 -6.28 -9.62 -16.88
CA ALA A 229 -6.40 -9.17 -15.51
C ALA A 229 -5.72 -10.15 -14.55
N THR A 230 -4.72 -9.70 -13.79
CA THR A 230 -4.01 -10.52 -12.80
C THR A 230 -4.49 -10.29 -11.37
N TYR A 231 -5.17 -9.17 -11.13
CA TYR A 231 -5.72 -8.80 -9.84
C TYR A 231 -6.96 -7.93 -10.03
N VAL A 232 -7.97 -8.14 -9.19
CA VAL A 232 -9.18 -7.30 -9.13
C VAL A 232 -9.34 -6.86 -7.68
N ASN A 233 -9.60 -5.58 -7.46
CA ASN A 233 -9.79 -4.98 -6.16
C ASN A 233 -10.94 -3.99 -6.20
N VAL A 234 -12.00 -4.28 -5.46
CA VAL A 234 -13.18 -3.46 -5.32
C VAL A 234 -13.20 -2.99 -3.88
N TYR A 235 -13.05 -1.69 -3.64
CA TYR A 235 -12.92 -1.13 -2.31
C TYR A 235 -13.50 0.28 -2.23
N THR A 236 -13.59 0.84 -1.04
CA THR A 236 -14.05 2.20 -0.80
C THR A 236 -12.89 3.11 -0.39
N THR A 237 -12.94 4.39 -0.76
CA THR A 237 -11.86 5.35 -0.50
C THR A 237 -12.01 6.08 0.83
N ASP A 238 -13.10 5.86 1.59
CA ASP A 238 -13.29 6.39 2.95
C ASP A 238 -12.16 5.99 3.92
N LYS A 239 -11.44 4.90 3.63
CA LYS A 239 -10.24 4.51 4.39
C LYS A 239 -9.10 5.54 4.31
N ALA A 240 -9.13 6.48 3.38
CA ALA A 240 -8.12 7.53 3.25
C ALA A 240 -7.96 8.35 4.54
N ALA A 241 -9.06 8.57 5.29
CA ALA A 241 -9.05 9.29 6.56
C ALA A 241 -8.18 8.61 7.64
N THR A 242 -7.99 7.30 7.55
CA THR A 242 -7.22 6.50 8.51
C THR A 242 -6.03 5.79 7.86
N TYR A 243 -5.73 6.10 6.60
CA TYR A 243 -4.63 5.47 5.88
C TYR A 243 -3.30 6.08 6.29
N GLN A 244 -2.39 5.24 6.79
CA GLN A 244 -1.05 5.67 7.15
C GLN A 244 -0.02 4.75 6.49
N ALA A 245 0.71 5.26 5.50
CA ALA A 245 1.78 4.53 4.84
C ALA A 245 2.99 4.39 5.78
N GLY A 246 3.14 3.23 6.44
CA GLY A 246 4.27 2.91 7.31
C GLY A 246 3.88 2.04 8.52
N PHE A 247 4.83 1.30 9.08
CA PHE A 247 4.54 0.20 10.01
C PHE A 247 4.24 0.58 11.47
N ASN A 248 4.24 1.84 11.89
CA ASN A 248 4.11 2.21 13.31
C ASN A 248 3.27 3.47 13.57
N GLY A 249 2.14 3.60 12.87
CA GLY A 249 1.21 4.72 13.00
C GLY A 249 0.20 4.61 14.15
N ILE A 250 -0.52 5.70 14.43
CA ILE A 250 -1.65 5.71 15.38
C ILE A 250 -2.78 4.79 14.89
N TYR A 251 -2.99 4.74 13.58
CA TYR A 251 -4.01 3.91 12.98
C TYR A 251 -3.65 2.43 12.92
N ARG A 252 -2.45 1.99 13.32
CA ARG A 252 -1.98 0.59 13.17
C ARG A 252 -2.96 -0.44 13.75
N ARG A 253 -3.03 -1.62 13.14
CA ARG A 253 -3.79 -2.76 13.69
C ARG A 253 -3.24 -3.10 15.07
N ARG A 254 -4.14 -3.24 16.04
CA ARG A 254 -3.77 -3.45 17.45
C ARG A 254 -3.81 -4.94 17.77
N PRO A 255 -2.67 -5.54 18.19
CA PRO A 255 -2.65 -6.91 18.69
C PRO A 255 -3.20 -6.98 20.12
N PHE A 256 -3.57 -8.17 20.57
CA PHE A 256 -4.06 -8.41 21.94
C PHE A 256 -3.06 -7.95 23.02
N SER A 257 -1.76 -7.95 22.72
CA SER A 257 -0.72 -7.46 23.63
C SER A 257 -0.83 -5.96 23.93
N ASP A 258 -1.61 -5.18 23.18
CA ASP A 258 -1.88 -3.77 23.51
C ASP A 258 -2.91 -3.60 24.64
N LEU A 259 -3.59 -4.67 25.06
CA LEU A 259 -4.53 -4.65 26.19
C LEU A 259 -3.84 -4.83 27.55
N VAL A 260 -2.51 -5.03 27.59
CA VAL A 260 -1.77 -5.09 28.85
C VAL A 260 -1.66 -3.70 29.49
N PRO A 261 -1.64 -3.57 30.83
CA PRO A 261 -1.75 -2.26 31.51
C PRO A 261 -0.80 -1.17 30.99
N LYS A 262 0.46 -1.50 30.70
CA LYS A 262 1.45 -0.54 30.19
C LYS A 262 1.12 0.02 28.79
N ARG A 263 0.42 -0.76 27.96
CA ARG A 263 0.07 -0.37 26.57
C ARG A 263 -1.38 0.08 26.42
N LEU A 264 -2.24 -0.33 27.37
CA LEU A 264 -3.66 0.02 27.39
C LEU A 264 -3.87 1.54 27.51
N ALA A 265 -3.06 2.22 28.33
CA ALA A 265 -3.10 3.68 28.43
C ALA A 265 -2.87 4.33 27.05
N LYS A 266 -1.88 3.84 26.29
CA LYS A 266 -1.61 4.35 24.95
C LYS A 266 -2.72 4.01 23.97
N LEU A 267 -3.30 2.80 24.05
CA LEU A 267 -4.46 2.44 23.25
C LEU A 267 -5.65 3.39 23.50
N ILE A 268 -5.92 3.77 24.75
CA ILE A 268 -7.00 4.68 25.10
C ILE A 268 -6.78 6.07 24.49
N GLU A 269 -5.57 6.63 24.60
CA GLU A 269 -5.20 7.89 23.93
C GLU A 269 -5.39 7.79 22.41
N ASP A 270 -4.93 6.69 21.81
CA ASP A 270 -5.00 6.51 20.36
C ASP A 270 -6.46 6.40 19.89
N VAL A 271 -7.32 5.71 20.65
CA VAL A 271 -8.76 5.61 20.39
C VAL A 271 -9.44 6.97 20.45
N ASP A 272 -9.06 7.81 21.42
CA ASP A 272 -9.60 9.18 21.56
C ASP A 272 -9.30 10.03 20.32
N VAL A 273 -8.02 10.05 19.89
CA VAL A 273 -7.59 10.77 18.68
C VAL A 273 -8.29 10.25 17.42
N ILE A 274 -8.40 8.93 17.27
CA ILE A 274 -9.09 8.31 16.13
C ILE A 274 -10.58 8.67 16.14
N SER A 275 -11.21 8.70 17.31
CA SER A 275 -12.61 9.14 17.41
C SER A 275 -12.77 10.60 17.00
N GLY A 276 -11.85 11.49 17.41
CA GLY A 276 -11.83 12.89 16.95
C GLY A 276 -11.72 12.99 15.44
N THR A 277 -10.88 12.16 14.81
CA THR A 277 -10.77 12.11 13.34
C THR A 277 -12.10 11.75 12.68
N PHE A 278 -12.85 10.79 13.22
CA PHE A 278 -14.18 10.45 12.68
C PHE A 278 -15.20 11.56 12.92
N TYR A 279 -15.15 12.24 14.07
CA TYR A 279 -15.99 13.40 14.34
C TYR A 279 -15.73 14.53 13.32
N ASP A 280 -14.47 14.83 13.05
CA ASP A 280 -14.07 15.85 12.08
C ASP A 280 -14.54 15.48 10.66
N CYS A 281 -14.35 14.22 10.25
CA CYS A 281 -14.87 13.71 8.97
C CYS A 281 -16.39 13.82 8.84
N GLY A 282 -17.11 13.76 9.95
CA GLY A 282 -18.56 13.92 10.00
C GLY A 282 -19.05 15.37 9.93
N GLY A 283 -18.15 16.35 9.79
CA GLY A 283 -18.50 17.78 9.78
C GLY A 283 -18.14 18.53 11.07
N GLY A 284 -17.55 17.87 12.06
CA GLY A 284 -17.11 18.50 13.30
C GLY A 284 -16.12 19.66 13.11
N ALA A 285 -15.34 19.60 12.03
CA ALA A 285 -14.40 20.64 11.62
C ALA A 285 -14.96 21.61 10.57
N GLY A 286 -16.28 21.62 10.35
CA GLY A 286 -16.95 22.50 9.39
C GLY A 286 -16.99 22.00 7.94
N MET A 287 -16.36 20.86 7.65
CA MET A 287 -16.44 20.18 6.36
C MET A 287 -16.71 18.69 6.54
N VAL A 288 -17.59 18.15 5.73
CA VAL A 288 -17.88 16.72 5.71
C VAL A 288 -16.94 16.04 4.71
N GLN A 289 -16.34 14.93 5.10
CA GLN A 289 -15.48 14.13 4.25
C GLN A 289 -16.30 13.11 3.47
N ASP A 290 -16.18 13.07 2.15
CA ASP A 290 -16.84 12.05 1.34
C ASP A 290 -15.95 10.82 1.12
N GLY A 291 -16.54 9.76 0.57
CA GLY A 291 -15.84 8.54 0.19
C GLY A 291 -16.42 7.96 -1.10
N GLY A 292 -15.54 7.57 -2.02
CA GLY A 292 -15.88 6.93 -3.28
C GLY A 292 -15.90 5.40 -3.20
N ALA A 293 -16.60 4.79 -4.15
CA ALA A 293 -16.61 3.36 -4.39
C ALA A 293 -15.74 3.10 -5.62
N ARG A 294 -14.61 2.41 -5.43
CA ARG A 294 -13.58 2.21 -6.45
C ARG A 294 -13.46 0.75 -6.87
N MET A 295 -13.46 0.50 -8.17
CA MET A 295 -13.11 -0.77 -8.79
C MET A 295 -11.77 -0.59 -9.49
N GLU A 296 -10.82 -1.48 -9.22
CA GLU A 296 -9.47 -1.45 -9.77
C GLU A 296 -9.11 -2.83 -10.30
N ILE A 297 -8.54 -2.89 -11.50
CA ILE A 297 -8.02 -4.11 -12.09
C ILE A 297 -6.57 -3.91 -12.49
N ARG A 298 -5.73 -4.89 -12.16
CA ARG A 298 -4.34 -4.95 -12.61
C ARG A 298 -4.29 -5.67 -13.95
N VAL A 299 -3.91 -4.94 -14.99
CA VAL A 299 -3.83 -5.48 -16.34
C VAL A 299 -2.44 -5.29 -16.91
N ASN A 300 -2.08 -6.10 -17.90
CA ASN A 300 -0.84 -5.86 -18.62
C ASN A 300 -0.86 -4.50 -19.31
N LEU A 301 0.29 -3.80 -19.31
CA LEU A 301 0.42 -2.43 -19.81
C LEU A 301 -0.12 -2.28 -21.24
N ALA A 302 0.11 -3.28 -22.10
CA ALA A 302 -0.37 -3.28 -23.49
C ALA A 302 -1.91 -3.21 -23.64
N TYR A 303 -2.69 -3.50 -22.58
CA TYR A 303 -4.15 -3.53 -22.60
C TYR A 303 -4.78 -2.49 -21.66
N ALA A 304 -3.98 -1.64 -21.02
CA ALA A 304 -4.44 -0.67 -20.03
C ALA A 304 -5.56 0.26 -20.55
N GLU A 305 -5.39 0.85 -21.73
CA GLU A 305 -6.38 1.76 -22.35
C GLU A 305 -7.67 1.07 -22.82
N ALA A 306 -7.62 -0.27 -22.95
CA ALA A 306 -8.76 -1.10 -23.31
C ALA A 306 -9.56 -1.60 -22.12
N SER A 307 -9.01 -1.42 -20.92
CA SER A 307 -9.51 -2.03 -19.70
C SER A 307 -10.43 -1.08 -18.95
N LEU A 308 -11.49 -1.62 -18.36
CA LEU A 308 -12.35 -0.94 -17.39
C LEU A 308 -12.82 0.47 -17.84
N ARG A 309 -13.44 0.57 -19.02
CA ARG A 309 -13.88 1.83 -19.63
C ARG A 309 -15.24 2.34 -19.15
N ASP A 310 -16.04 1.48 -18.54
CA ASP A 310 -17.38 1.79 -18.08
C ASP A 310 -17.85 0.80 -17.00
N ILE A 311 -18.75 1.25 -16.13
CA ILE A 311 -19.58 0.40 -15.28
C ILE A 311 -21.02 0.74 -15.64
N PRO A 312 -21.79 -0.20 -16.24
CA PRO A 312 -23.17 0.08 -16.63
C PRO A 312 -23.98 0.66 -15.46
N ASP A 313 -24.77 1.70 -15.72
CA ASP A 313 -25.59 2.38 -14.70
C ASP A 313 -26.48 1.41 -13.91
N ALA A 314 -27.05 0.40 -14.58
CA ALA A 314 -27.84 -0.63 -13.94
C ALA A 314 -27.03 -1.41 -12.89
N ILE A 315 -25.74 -1.67 -13.14
CA ILE A 315 -24.85 -2.29 -12.15
C ILE A 315 -24.58 -1.31 -11.02
N VAL A 316 -24.29 -0.03 -11.31
CA VAL A 316 -24.06 0.99 -10.27
C VAL A 316 -25.26 1.10 -9.31
N GLN A 317 -26.48 1.22 -9.86
CA GLN A 317 -27.72 1.30 -9.07
C GLN A 317 -27.97 0.07 -8.18
N HIS A 318 -27.47 -1.09 -8.58
CA HIS A 318 -27.61 -2.33 -7.81
C HIS A 318 -26.42 -2.66 -6.90
N ALA A 319 -25.25 -2.09 -7.18
CA ALA A 319 -24.00 -2.45 -6.53
C ALA A 319 -23.52 -1.44 -5.51
N VAL A 320 -23.98 -0.18 -5.60
CA VAL A 320 -23.50 0.90 -4.75
C VAL A 320 -24.66 1.51 -3.98
N LEU A 321 -24.49 1.62 -2.67
CA LEU A 321 -25.39 2.36 -1.81
C LEU A 321 -24.73 3.70 -1.41
N PRO A 322 -25.35 4.85 -1.72
CA PRO A 322 -24.92 6.14 -1.20
C PRO A 322 -25.39 6.31 0.24
N VAL A 323 -24.45 6.34 1.20
CA VAL A 323 -24.74 6.63 2.62
C VAL A 323 -24.38 8.09 2.89
N PRO A 324 -25.28 8.92 3.46
CA PRO A 324 -24.93 10.30 3.79
C PRO A 324 -23.64 10.34 4.63
N SER A 325 -22.69 11.18 4.24
CA SER A 325 -21.33 11.16 4.82
C SER A 325 -21.37 11.41 6.33
N GLU A 326 -22.17 12.37 6.80
CA GLU A 326 -22.38 12.63 8.23
C GLU A 326 -22.83 11.37 8.99
N ILE A 327 -23.76 10.59 8.42
CA ILE A 327 -24.27 9.37 9.04
C ILE A 327 -23.18 8.30 9.09
N TRP A 328 -22.42 8.12 8.00
CA TRP A 328 -21.32 7.15 7.93
C TRP A 328 -20.25 7.41 8.99
N TRP A 329 -19.82 8.67 9.11
CA TRP A 329 -18.80 9.06 10.06
C TRP A 329 -19.30 9.07 11.50
N SER A 330 -20.54 9.50 11.73
CA SER A 330 -21.20 9.38 13.04
C SER A 330 -21.26 7.94 13.53
N PHE A 331 -21.59 6.99 12.63
CA PHE A 331 -21.55 5.56 12.95
C PHE A 331 -20.17 5.12 13.44
N LYS A 332 -19.09 5.49 12.74
CA LYS A 332 -17.72 5.16 13.15
C LYS A 332 -17.32 5.85 14.46
N PHE A 333 -17.66 7.13 14.60
CA PHE A 333 -17.41 7.92 15.81
C PHE A 333 -18.06 7.27 17.04
N PHE A 334 -19.38 7.07 17.02
CA PHE A 334 -20.11 6.51 18.17
C PHE A 334 -19.60 5.12 18.53
N ARG A 335 -19.25 4.30 17.53
CA ARG A 335 -18.65 2.99 17.78
C ARG A 335 -17.29 3.10 18.43
N MET A 336 -16.43 4.01 17.99
CA MET A 336 -15.12 4.24 18.59
C MET A 336 -15.24 4.78 20.02
N THR A 337 -16.18 5.70 20.28
CA THR A 337 -16.48 6.21 21.63
C THR A 337 -17.00 5.12 22.57
N ALA A 338 -17.83 4.20 22.08
CA ALA A 338 -18.29 3.06 22.87
C ALA A 338 -17.12 2.15 23.28
N LEU A 339 -16.22 1.86 22.34
CA LEU A 339 -15.01 1.06 22.59
C LEU A 339 -14.04 1.77 23.55
N TRP A 340 -13.88 3.08 23.42
CA TRP A 340 -13.12 3.90 24.36
C TRP A 340 -13.60 3.72 25.80
N ARG A 341 -14.93 3.73 26.02
CA ARG A 341 -15.51 3.51 27.37
C ARG A 341 -15.16 2.13 27.92
N VAL A 342 -15.18 1.10 27.07
CA VAL A 342 -14.79 -0.27 27.46
C VAL A 342 -13.31 -0.31 27.84
N PHE A 343 -12.41 0.24 27.02
CA PHE A 343 -10.98 0.26 27.33
C PHE A 343 -10.65 1.05 28.60
N LYS A 344 -11.34 2.18 28.81
CA LYS A 344 -11.22 2.97 30.05
C LYS A 344 -11.68 2.19 31.27
N ALA A 345 -12.80 1.48 31.19
CA ALA A 345 -13.25 0.59 32.26
C ALA A 345 -12.22 -0.51 32.54
N LEU A 346 -11.67 -1.16 31.50
CA LEU A 346 -10.60 -2.16 31.64
C LEU A 346 -9.35 -1.60 32.34
N SER A 347 -9.01 -0.32 32.11
CA SER A 347 -7.80 0.28 32.70
C SER A 347 -7.87 0.47 34.22
N VAL A 348 -9.08 0.52 34.79
CA VAL A 348 -9.32 0.66 36.23
C VAL A 348 -9.80 -0.64 36.87
N THR A 349 -9.99 -1.71 36.09
CA THR A 349 -10.40 -3.02 36.60
C THR A 349 -9.28 -3.63 37.45
N PRO A 350 -9.57 -4.11 38.68
CA PRO A 350 -8.59 -4.75 39.53
C PRO A 350 -7.93 -5.98 38.86
N PRO A 351 -6.63 -6.26 39.13
CA PRO A 351 -5.92 -7.38 38.50
C PRO A 351 -6.62 -8.75 38.59
N PRO A 352 -7.27 -9.13 39.71
CA PRO A 352 -8.00 -10.41 39.76
C PRO A 352 -9.19 -10.46 38.80
N ALA A 353 -9.90 -9.35 38.61
CA ALA A 353 -11.05 -9.27 37.71
C ALA A 353 -10.62 -9.17 36.23
N MET A 354 -9.43 -8.65 35.95
CA MET A 354 -8.82 -8.69 34.61
C MET A 354 -8.51 -10.12 34.13
N ALA A 355 -8.31 -11.06 35.06
CA ALA A 355 -8.09 -12.47 34.75
C ALA A 355 -9.39 -13.26 34.54
N TRP A 356 -10.57 -12.68 34.76
CA TRP A 356 -11.83 -13.37 34.52
C TRP A 356 -12.06 -13.59 33.02
N ASN A 357 -12.57 -14.77 32.66
CA ASN A 357 -12.83 -15.14 31.26
C ASN A 357 -13.75 -14.12 30.56
N GLN A 358 -14.76 -13.62 31.27
CA GLN A 358 -15.70 -12.63 30.76
C GLN A 358 -15.00 -11.31 30.40
N THR A 359 -14.09 -10.85 31.26
CA THR A 359 -13.30 -9.62 31.04
C THR A 359 -12.37 -9.79 29.84
N ILE A 360 -11.68 -10.94 29.75
CA ILE A 360 -10.79 -11.28 28.65
C ILE A 360 -11.56 -11.34 27.33
N MET A 361 -12.71 -12.02 27.30
CA MET A 361 -13.58 -12.11 26.12
C MET A 361 -14.10 -10.74 25.69
N MET A 362 -14.56 -9.91 26.64
CA MET A 362 -15.01 -8.55 26.35
C MET A 362 -13.88 -7.71 25.75
N ALA A 363 -12.66 -7.79 26.32
CA ALA A 363 -11.50 -7.06 25.82
C ALA A 363 -11.10 -7.54 24.41
N ALA A 364 -11.14 -8.85 24.16
CA ALA A 364 -10.85 -9.43 22.84
C ALA A 364 -11.88 -8.97 21.79
N ILE A 365 -13.18 -9.01 22.11
CA ILE A 365 -14.26 -8.56 21.21
C ILE A 365 -14.15 -7.05 20.96
N ALA A 366 -13.89 -6.24 21.99
CA ALA A 366 -13.71 -4.80 21.85
C ALA A 366 -12.54 -4.47 20.92
N LEU A 367 -11.41 -5.17 21.06
CA LEU A 367 -10.26 -4.99 20.18
C LEU A 367 -10.52 -5.47 18.74
N TYR A 368 -11.25 -6.57 18.58
CA TYR A 368 -11.69 -7.05 17.28
C TYR A 368 -12.59 -6.02 16.57
N MET A 369 -13.57 -5.46 17.29
CA MET A 369 -14.44 -4.40 16.79
C MET A 369 -13.68 -3.11 16.49
N TYR A 370 -12.73 -2.72 17.36
CA TYR A 370 -11.84 -1.57 17.12
C TYR A 370 -11.11 -1.71 15.79
N ASN A 371 -10.47 -2.86 15.59
CA ASN A 371 -9.71 -3.12 14.37
C ASN A 371 -10.64 -3.07 13.15
N ALA A 372 -11.85 -3.62 13.22
CA ALA A 372 -12.79 -3.62 12.08
C ALA A 372 -13.37 -2.26 11.71
N VAL A 373 -13.37 -1.27 12.61
CA VAL A 373 -13.80 0.10 12.29
C VAL A 373 -12.76 0.81 11.41
N ILE A 374 -11.49 0.48 11.61
CA ILE A 374 -10.36 1.11 10.93
C ILE A 374 -9.92 0.29 9.71
N TYR A 375 -9.96 -1.04 9.83
CA TYR A 375 -9.48 -2.02 8.87
C TYR A 375 -10.60 -2.91 8.35
N ARG A 376 -10.38 -3.53 7.21
CA ARG A 376 -11.22 -4.64 6.75
C ARG A 376 -10.70 -5.94 7.40
N PRO A 377 -11.54 -6.79 8.04
CA PRO A 377 -11.07 -7.94 8.83
C PRO A 377 -10.16 -8.93 8.08
N SER A 378 -10.35 -9.01 6.77
CA SER A 378 -9.65 -9.84 5.78
C SER A 378 -8.37 -9.22 5.21
N GLU A 379 -8.13 -7.90 5.39
CA GLU A 379 -6.83 -7.24 5.14
C GLU A 379 -5.79 -7.72 6.16
#